data_AF-A0A1H7IG60-F1
#
_entry.id   AF-A0A1H7IG60-F1
#
_cell.length_a   1.000
_cell.length_b   1.000
_cell.length_c   1.000
_cell.angle_alpha   90.00
_cell.angle_beta   90.00
_cell.angle_gamma   90.00
#
_symmetry.space_group_name_H-M   'P 1'
#
loop_
_entity.id
_entity.type
_entity.pdbx_description
1 polymer ?
#
loop_
_entity_poly.entity_id
_entity_poly.type
_entity_poly.pdbx_seq_one_letter_code
_entity_poly.pdbx_strand_id
1 'polypeptide(L)'
;MKNGVNMQATLRAIVLCSFFIHYGANGQAQNNTLRDKDGCSYTIKRMPDNKIWMTANLNINIHGSYGYEKAEQKNNSYGRLYTWQAAQAGCKLLGAGWRLPTNEEWQKMAKWYGGVRDDSEDGGKAAYQALINGGKAAFNAVYGGSRDAVAGSYARVDAHGFYWTATESDAANAWLYNFGKNGKILNRHQDGQKQIAISVRCICDIVK
;
A
#
# COMPACT_ATOMS: atom_id res chain seq x y z
N MET A 1 -41.49 -37.93 -74.13
CA MET A 1 -42.60 -37.55 -73.22
C MET A 1 -42.60 -38.57 -72.09
N LYS A 2 -42.37 -38.30 -70.81
CA LYS A 2 -42.24 -37.09 -69.99
C LYS A 2 -41.16 -37.36 -68.92
N ASN A 3 -40.37 -36.32 -68.62
CA ASN A 3 -39.56 -36.21 -67.41
C ASN A 3 -40.45 -36.11 -66.16
N GLY A 4 -39.99 -36.63 -65.03
CA GLY A 4 -40.62 -36.46 -63.73
C GLY A 4 -39.72 -36.92 -62.59
N VAL A 5 -38.95 -35.99 -62.04
CA VAL A 5 -38.18 -36.14 -60.80
C VAL A 5 -39.12 -36.05 -59.60
N ASN A 6 -38.91 -36.88 -58.56
CA ASN A 6 -39.33 -36.51 -57.21
C ASN A 6 -38.23 -36.83 -56.19
N MET A 7 -38.16 -35.93 -55.23
CA MET A 7 -37.05 -35.54 -54.38
C MET A 7 -37.36 -35.99 -52.95
N GLN A 8 -36.44 -36.71 -52.30
CA GLN A 8 -36.37 -36.69 -50.84
C GLN A 8 -34.92 -36.56 -50.40
N ALA A 9 -34.69 -35.49 -49.66
CA ALA A 9 -33.45 -35.07 -49.06
C ALA A 9 -33.24 -35.78 -47.72
N THR A 10 -32.00 -36.09 -47.34
CA THR A 10 -31.61 -35.99 -45.93
C THR A 10 -30.13 -35.62 -45.78
N LEU A 11 -29.96 -34.52 -45.04
CA LEU A 11 -28.79 -33.81 -44.51
C LEU A 11 -27.43 -34.51 -44.40
N ARG A 12 -26.40 -33.76 -44.86
CA ARG A 12 -24.99 -33.90 -44.47
C ARG A 12 -24.73 -33.15 -43.15
N ALA A 13 -24.09 -33.79 -42.18
CA ALA A 13 -23.45 -33.08 -41.06
C ALA A 13 -22.00 -32.75 -41.43
N ILE A 14 -21.70 -31.47 -41.62
CA ILE A 14 -20.34 -30.95 -41.78
C ILE A 14 -19.86 -30.55 -40.37
N VAL A 15 -18.83 -31.25 -39.87
CA VAL A 15 -18.13 -30.84 -38.64
C VAL A 15 -17.18 -29.71 -39.02
N LEU A 16 -17.58 -28.47 -38.73
CA LEU A 16 -16.73 -27.29 -38.82
C LEU A 16 -15.78 -27.29 -37.61
N CYS A 17 -14.52 -27.65 -37.86
CA CYS A 17 -13.43 -27.54 -36.88
C CYS A 17 -13.04 -26.06 -36.76
N SER A 18 -13.66 -25.35 -35.81
CA SER A 18 -13.32 -23.96 -35.49
C SER A 18 -11.96 -23.89 -34.79
N PHE A 19 -10.99 -23.26 -35.45
CA PHE A 19 -9.72 -22.86 -34.88
C PHE A 19 -9.94 -21.78 -33.81
N PHE A 20 -9.87 -22.15 -32.53
CA PHE A 20 -9.72 -21.18 -31.46
C PHE A 20 -8.26 -20.73 -31.39
N ILE A 21 -7.97 -19.57 -31.98
CA ILE A 21 -6.74 -18.83 -31.69
C ILE A 21 -6.80 -18.44 -30.21
N HIS A 22 -6.06 -19.16 -29.37
CA HIS A 22 -5.82 -18.73 -28.00
C HIS A 22 -4.95 -17.47 -28.07
N TYR A 23 -5.57 -16.29 -27.89
CA TYR A 23 -4.85 -15.14 -27.38
C TYR A 23 -4.44 -15.48 -25.96
N GLY A 24 -3.22 -16.00 -25.80
CA GLY A 24 -2.56 -16.02 -24.50
C GLY A 24 -2.53 -14.59 -23.99
N ALA A 25 -3.21 -14.35 -22.87
CA ALA A 25 -3.02 -13.12 -22.12
C ALA A 25 -1.54 -13.04 -21.78
N ASN A 26 -0.81 -12.14 -22.45
CA ASN A 26 0.51 -11.71 -22.01
C ASN A 26 0.32 -11.01 -20.66
N GLY A 27 0.29 -11.80 -19.59
CA GLY A 27 0.48 -11.31 -18.24
C GLY A 27 1.91 -10.80 -18.14
N GLN A 28 2.13 -9.56 -18.57
CA GLN A 28 3.38 -8.87 -18.25
C GLN A 28 3.51 -8.89 -16.72
N ALA A 29 4.62 -9.43 -16.24
CA ALA A 29 4.98 -9.32 -14.83
C ALA A 29 4.94 -7.82 -14.47
N GLN A 30 3.90 -7.41 -13.75
CA GLN A 30 3.85 -6.09 -13.14
C GLN A 30 5.06 -6.03 -12.21
N ASN A 31 6.05 -5.22 -12.57
CA ASN A 31 7.28 -5.13 -11.80
C ASN A 31 6.92 -4.58 -10.42
N ASN A 32 6.81 -5.45 -9.41
CA ASN A 32 6.38 -5.12 -8.04
C ASN A 32 7.44 -4.34 -7.25
N THR A 33 8.36 -3.68 -7.94
CA THR A 33 9.49 -2.97 -7.38
C THR A 33 9.62 -1.59 -8.00
N LEU A 34 9.67 -0.57 -7.15
CA LEU A 34 10.04 0.81 -7.48
C LEU A 34 11.52 1.02 -7.13
N ARG A 35 12.29 1.71 -7.97
CA ARG A 35 13.66 2.12 -7.65
C ARG A 35 13.76 3.64 -7.60
N ASP A 36 14.33 4.19 -6.53
CA ASP A 36 14.61 5.63 -6.46
C ASP A 36 15.92 6.00 -7.17
N LYS A 37 16.19 7.32 -7.25
CA LYS A 37 17.39 7.88 -7.88
C LYS A 37 18.69 7.44 -7.21
N ASP A 38 18.64 7.06 -5.94
CA ASP A 38 19.80 6.64 -5.14
C ASP A 38 19.98 5.10 -5.21
N GLY A 39 19.14 4.43 -6.00
CA GLY A 39 19.22 3.01 -6.29
C GLY A 39 18.52 2.11 -5.27
N CYS A 40 17.86 2.66 -4.24
CA CYS A 40 17.09 1.87 -3.29
C CYS A 40 15.84 1.30 -3.96
N SER A 41 15.52 0.04 -3.67
CA SER A 41 14.37 -0.66 -4.22
C SER A 41 13.29 -0.84 -3.15
N TYR A 42 12.03 -0.57 -3.53
CA TYR A 42 10.87 -0.67 -2.67
C TYR A 42 9.86 -1.62 -3.29
N THR A 43 9.30 -2.52 -2.49
CA THR A 43 8.17 -3.32 -2.95
C THR A 43 6.92 -2.45 -3.06
N ILE A 44 6.16 -2.63 -4.14
CA ILE A 44 4.90 -1.93 -4.42
C ILE A 44 3.82 -2.92 -4.79
N LYS A 45 2.55 -2.54 -4.57
CA LYS A 45 1.40 -3.38 -4.91
C LYS A 45 0.21 -2.52 -5.27
N ARG A 46 -0.50 -2.90 -6.34
CA ARG A 46 -1.84 -2.37 -6.62
C ARG A 46 -2.82 -2.93 -5.58
N MET A 47 -3.37 -2.06 -4.75
CA MET A 47 -4.32 -2.41 -3.70
C MET A 47 -5.76 -2.32 -4.20
N PRO A 48 -6.76 -2.88 -3.48
CA PRO A 48 -8.15 -2.91 -3.92
C PRO A 48 -8.82 -1.54 -4.13
N ASP A 49 -8.23 -0.47 -3.60
CA ASP A 49 -8.65 0.91 -3.83
C ASP A 49 -8.22 1.48 -5.21
N ASN A 50 -7.61 0.63 -6.05
CA ASN A 50 -7.07 0.94 -7.37
C ASN A 50 -5.85 1.88 -7.39
N LYS A 51 -5.19 2.07 -6.24
CA LYS A 51 -3.92 2.79 -6.14
C LYS A 51 -2.75 1.83 -6.06
N ILE A 52 -1.57 2.29 -6.48
CA ILE A 52 -0.32 1.57 -6.23
C ILE A 52 0.24 2.07 -4.91
N TRP A 53 0.37 1.18 -3.93
CA TRP A 53 0.92 1.47 -2.61
C TRP A 53 2.32 0.91 -2.47
N MET A 54 3.20 1.63 -1.78
CA MET A 54 4.42 1.04 -1.25
C MET A 54 4.09 0.00 -0.17
N THR A 55 4.70 -1.17 -0.26
CA THR A 55 4.68 -2.24 0.76
C THR A 55 6.02 -2.42 1.45
N ALA A 56 7.04 -1.62 1.08
CA ALA A 56 8.22 -1.27 1.90
C ALA A 56 8.16 0.18 2.43
N ASN A 57 8.70 0.47 3.62
CA ASN A 57 8.73 1.84 4.15
C ASN A 57 9.69 2.69 3.32
N LEU A 58 9.42 3.99 3.20
CA LEU A 58 10.35 4.93 2.55
C LEU A 58 11.71 4.92 3.26
N ASN A 59 12.79 5.03 2.48
CA ASN A 59 14.16 4.93 3.00
C ASN A 59 15.14 5.95 2.37
N ILE A 60 14.64 7.03 1.78
CA ILE A 60 15.44 8.12 1.23
C ILE A 60 15.99 8.98 2.36
N ASN A 61 17.30 9.24 2.35
CA ASN A 61 17.94 10.14 3.32
C ASN A 61 17.79 11.61 2.91
N ILE A 62 16.91 12.33 3.60
CA ILE A 62 16.68 13.77 3.45
C ILE A 62 16.65 14.47 4.81
N HIS A 63 16.71 15.80 4.80
CA HIS A 63 16.48 16.59 6.01
C HIS A 63 15.11 16.26 6.63
N GLY A 64 15.08 16.10 7.96
CA GLY A 64 13.89 15.64 8.69
C GLY A 64 13.60 14.14 8.59
N SER A 65 14.55 13.35 8.07
CA SER A 65 14.49 11.88 8.09
C SER A 65 15.54 11.26 9.01
N TYR A 66 15.17 10.21 9.73
CA TYR A 66 15.99 9.60 10.77
C TYR A 66 16.03 8.08 10.59
N GLY A 67 17.23 7.53 10.61
CA GLY A 67 17.46 6.09 10.61
C GLY A 67 17.71 5.60 12.03
N TYR A 68 17.41 4.33 12.26
CA TYR A 68 17.64 3.67 13.54
C TYR A 68 19.11 3.27 13.72
N GLU A 69 19.58 3.26 14.95
CA GLU A 69 20.85 2.62 15.30
C GLU A 69 20.75 1.08 15.21
N LYS A 70 21.88 0.39 15.04
CA LYS A 70 21.89 -1.08 14.91
C LYS A 70 21.24 -1.80 16.10
N ALA A 71 21.39 -1.25 17.31
CA ALA A 71 20.78 -1.82 18.52
C ALA A 71 19.24 -1.74 18.52
N GLU A 72 18.67 -0.79 17.79
CA GLU A 72 17.23 -0.54 17.69
C GLU A 72 16.59 -1.43 16.61
N GLN A 73 17.36 -1.85 15.61
CA GLN A 73 16.93 -2.70 14.51
C GLN A 73 17.06 -4.19 14.85
N LYS A 74 16.44 -4.60 15.97
CA LYS A 74 16.65 -5.91 16.60
C LYS A 74 16.52 -7.15 15.71
N ASN A 75 15.92 -7.05 14.51
CA ASN A 75 15.91 -8.06 13.43
C ASN A 75 15.12 -7.60 12.17
N ASN A 76 14.55 -6.38 12.17
CA ASN A 76 13.66 -5.90 11.12
C ASN A 76 14.16 -4.58 10.53
N SER A 77 14.14 -4.48 9.20
CA SER A 77 14.28 -3.19 8.53
C SER A 77 12.96 -2.42 8.64
N TYR A 78 12.97 -1.34 9.42
CA TYR A 78 11.83 -0.45 9.58
C TYR A 78 11.82 0.71 8.58
N GLY A 79 12.79 0.79 7.67
CA GLY A 79 13.03 1.99 6.85
C GLY A 79 13.51 3.17 7.70
N ARG A 80 13.20 4.40 7.26
CA ARG A 80 13.45 5.63 8.03
C ARG A 80 12.15 6.21 8.58
N LEU A 81 12.30 7.04 9.60
CA LEU A 81 11.23 7.87 10.15
C LEU A 81 11.33 9.29 9.61
N TYR A 82 10.20 9.94 9.36
CA TYR A 82 10.15 11.26 8.73
C TYR A 82 9.23 12.19 9.50
N THR A 83 9.65 13.44 9.71
CA THR A 83 8.70 14.51 10.08
C THR A 83 7.63 14.65 9.00
N TRP A 84 6.50 15.28 9.33
CA TRP A 84 5.38 15.36 8.38
C TRP A 84 5.75 16.10 7.08
N GLN A 85 6.56 17.15 7.18
CA GLN A 85 7.09 17.87 6.01
C GLN A 85 8.05 17.00 5.20
N ALA A 86 8.97 16.28 5.86
CA ALA A 86 9.90 15.38 5.20
C ALA A 86 9.18 14.18 4.54
N ALA A 87 8.09 13.69 5.10
CA ALA A 87 7.28 12.62 4.53
C ALA A 87 6.70 13.01 3.17
N GLN A 88 6.15 14.22 3.06
CA GLN A 88 5.63 14.75 1.80
C GLN A 88 6.74 14.95 0.76
N ALA A 89 7.86 15.55 1.16
CA ALA A 89 9.01 15.76 0.29
C ALA A 89 9.60 14.42 -0.20
N GLY A 90 9.75 13.45 0.72
CA GLY A 90 10.29 12.14 0.45
C GLY A 90 9.49 11.36 -0.59
N CYS A 91 8.15 11.37 -0.50
CA CYS A 91 7.34 10.71 -1.52
C CYS A 91 7.45 11.37 -2.91
N LYS A 92 7.57 12.70 -2.99
CA LYS A 92 7.74 13.41 -4.27
C LYS A 92 9.07 13.08 -4.95
N LEU A 93 10.11 12.76 -4.18
CA LEU A 93 11.42 12.35 -4.71
C LEU A 93 11.42 10.98 -5.41
N LEU A 94 10.36 10.18 -5.25
CA LEU A 94 10.17 8.93 -5.99
C LEU A 94 9.78 9.17 -7.47
N GLY A 95 9.49 10.42 -7.84
CA GLY A 95 9.18 10.83 -9.20
C GLY A 95 7.69 11.12 -9.43
N ALA A 96 7.35 11.41 -10.69
CA ALA A 96 6.00 11.83 -11.06
C ALA A 96 4.92 10.82 -10.63
N GLY A 97 3.84 11.33 -10.08
CA GLY A 97 2.69 10.54 -9.59
C GLY A 97 2.83 10.02 -8.16
N TRP A 98 4.04 9.99 -7.59
CA TRP A 98 4.24 9.54 -6.20
C TRP A 98 4.01 10.67 -5.21
N ARG A 99 3.23 10.36 -4.16
CA ARG A 99 2.96 11.29 -3.07
C ARG A 99 2.58 10.54 -1.79
N LEU A 100 2.51 11.30 -0.71
CA LEU A 100 1.95 10.82 0.54
C LEU A 100 0.41 10.67 0.38
N PRO A 101 -0.19 9.55 0.83
CA PRO A 101 -1.64 9.31 0.74
C PRO A 101 -2.40 10.23 1.69
N THR A 102 -3.62 10.62 1.34
CA THR A 102 -4.52 11.33 2.27
C THR A 102 -5.11 10.37 3.30
N ASN A 103 -5.70 10.92 4.37
CA ASN A 103 -6.45 10.15 5.37
C ASN A 103 -7.60 9.35 4.73
N GLU A 104 -8.30 9.94 3.76
CA GLU A 104 -9.43 9.31 3.06
C GLU A 104 -8.96 8.12 2.21
N GLU A 105 -7.80 8.23 1.58
CA GLU A 105 -7.22 7.13 0.77
C GLU A 105 -6.77 5.97 1.64
N TRP A 106 -6.10 6.26 2.76
CA TRP A 106 -5.80 5.25 3.77
C TRP A 106 -7.06 4.59 4.30
N GLN A 107 -8.10 5.37 4.61
CA GLN A 107 -9.36 4.85 5.14
C GLN A 107 -10.03 3.93 4.12
N LYS A 108 -10.12 4.38 2.86
CA LYS A 108 -10.68 3.59 1.76
C LYS A 108 -9.93 2.28 1.55
N MET A 109 -8.60 2.29 1.60
CA MET A 109 -7.78 1.08 1.50
C MET A 109 -8.04 0.13 2.66
N ALA A 110 -8.06 0.64 3.91
CA ALA A 110 -8.31 -0.18 5.11
C ALA A 110 -9.72 -0.78 5.11
N LYS A 111 -10.73 -0.10 4.56
CA LYS A 111 -12.12 -0.55 4.51
C LYS A 111 -12.30 -1.87 3.76
N TRP A 112 -11.52 -2.12 2.70
CA TRP A 112 -11.50 -3.40 2.00
C TRP A 112 -11.09 -4.59 2.87
N TYR A 113 -10.45 -4.32 4.01
CA TYR A 113 -9.97 -5.33 4.95
C TYR A 113 -10.73 -5.32 6.28
N GLY A 114 -11.86 -4.60 6.36
CA GLY A 114 -12.72 -4.53 7.55
C GLY A 114 -12.84 -3.13 8.14
N GLY A 115 -11.91 -2.23 7.83
CA GLY A 115 -11.90 -0.85 8.35
C GLY A 115 -11.01 -0.63 9.56
N VAL A 116 -10.78 0.64 9.86
CA VAL A 116 -10.13 1.15 11.07
C VAL A 116 -11.08 1.10 12.27
N ARG A 117 -10.56 1.32 13.48
CA ARG A 117 -11.32 1.22 14.73
C ARG A 117 -12.65 2.00 14.74
N ASP A 118 -12.68 3.22 14.20
CA ASP A 118 -13.86 4.08 14.21
C ASP A 118 -14.87 3.79 13.09
N ASP A 119 -14.54 2.92 12.12
CA ASP A 119 -15.41 2.59 10.99
C ASP A 119 -15.67 1.07 10.81
N SER A 120 -15.33 0.26 11.80
CA SER A 120 -15.44 -1.21 11.77
C SER A 120 -16.21 -1.77 12.97
N GLU A 121 -16.94 -2.86 12.74
CA GLU A 121 -17.70 -3.55 13.81
C GLU A 121 -16.77 -4.28 14.80
N ASP A 122 -15.60 -4.72 14.34
CA ASP A 122 -14.64 -5.48 15.15
C ASP A 122 -13.59 -4.59 15.86
N GLY A 123 -13.74 -3.26 15.74
CA GLY A 123 -12.84 -2.28 16.33
C GLY A 123 -11.46 -2.21 15.67
N GLY A 124 -11.33 -2.62 14.40
CA GLY A 124 -10.16 -2.46 13.54
C GLY A 124 -9.26 -3.69 13.49
N LYS A 125 -9.77 -4.85 13.92
CA LYS A 125 -8.97 -6.07 14.09
C LYS A 125 -8.72 -6.79 12.77
N ALA A 126 -9.74 -6.92 11.92
CA ALA A 126 -9.63 -7.57 10.62
C ALA A 126 -8.64 -6.83 9.71
N ALA A 127 -8.71 -5.49 9.67
CA ALA A 127 -7.81 -4.69 8.86
C ALA A 127 -6.37 -4.77 9.38
N TYR A 128 -6.18 -4.74 10.71
CA TYR A 128 -4.88 -4.97 11.32
C TYR A 128 -4.27 -6.31 10.89
N GLN A 129 -5.02 -7.42 11.04
CA GLN A 129 -4.52 -8.75 10.70
C GLN A 129 -4.20 -8.90 9.22
N ALA A 130 -4.97 -8.22 8.35
CA ALA A 130 -4.73 -8.27 6.92
C ALA A 130 -3.48 -7.51 6.49
N LEU A 131 -3.24 -6.32 7.07
CA LEU A 131 -2.26 -5.34 6.58
C LEU A 131 -0.89 -5.43 7.28
N ILE A 132 -0.82 -6.02 8.47
CA ILE A 132 0.46 -6.21 9.18
C ILE A 132 1.40 -7.17 8.41
N ASN A 133 2.71 -7.12 8.70
CA ASN A 133 3.69 -8.05 8.13
C ASN A 133 3.27 -9.51 8.29
N GLY A 134 3.27 -10.26 7.18
CA GLY A 134 2.77 -11.63 7.09
C GLY A 134 1.24 -11.75 6.91
N GLY A 135 0.51 -10.63 6.93
CA GLY A 135 -0.93 -10.59 6.71
C GLY A 135 -1.33 -10.83 5.24
N LYS A 136 -2.57 -11.27 5.02
CA LYS A 136 -3.09 -11.66 3.70
C LYS A 136 -3.06 -10.56 2.64
N ALA A 137 -3.02 -9.28 3.04
CA ALA A 137 -2.96 -8.16 2.11
C ALA A 137 -1.56 -7.96 1.51
N ALA A 138 -0.51 -8.55 2.11
CA ALA A 138 0.89 -8.31 1.76
C ALA A 138 1.27 -6.81 1.73
N PHE A 139 0.60 -6.01 2.57
CA PHE A 139 0.92 -4.58 2.76
C PHE A 139 2.17 -4.39 3.64
N ASN A 140 2.43 -5.39 4.50
CA ASN A 140 3.63 -5.52 5.31
C ASN A 140 3.90 -4.34 6.24
N ALA A 141 2.87 -3.86 6.95
CA ALA A 141 3.07 -2.87 8.01
C ALA A 141 3.98 -3.42 9.12
N VAL A 142 4.85 -2.55 9.66
CA VAL A 142 5.88 -2.86 10.65
C VAL A 142 5.84 -1.86 11.80
N TYR A 143 6.35 -2.27 12.97
CA TYR A 143 6.26 -1.49 14.20
C TYR A 143 7.48 -0.56 14.40
N GLY A 144 7.67 0.40 13.48
CA GLY A 144 8.80 1.34 13.55
C GLY A 144 8.75 2.31 14.73
N GLY A 145 7.61 2.48 15.38
CA GLY A 145 7.44 3.47 16.45
C GLY A 145 7.56 4.90 15.92
N SER A 146 8.06 5.79 16.77
CA SER A 146 8.27 7.20 16.48
C SER A 146 9.61 7.67 17.00
N ARG A 147 10.04 8.85 16.54
CA ARG A 147 11.16 9.59 17.09
C ARG A 147 10.76 11.04 17.31
N ASP A 148 11.11 11.59 18.46
CA ASP A 148 11.01 13.02 18.68
C ASP A 148 12.05 13.75 17.79
N ALA A 149 11.65 14.70 16.94
CA ALA A 149 12.64 15.36 16.06
C ALA A 149 13.65 16.23 16.82
N VAL A 150 13.26 16.76 17.98
CA VAL A 150 14.04 17.71 18.79
C VAL A 150 14.91 16.98 19.81
N ALA A 151 14.29 16.23 20.71
CA ALA A 151 14.99 15.47 21.75
C ALA A 151 15.73 14.25 21.18
N GLY A 152 15.29 13.76 20.01
CA GLY A 152 15.92 12.68 19.30
C GLY A 152 15.67 11.28 19.85
N SER A 153 14.86 11.16 20.89
CA SER A 153 14.50 9.89 21.52
C SER A 153 13.53 9.09 20.65
N TYR A 154 13.78 7.79 20.57
CA TYR A 154 12.87 6.83 19.95
C TYR A 154 11.87 6.29 20.96
N ALA A 155 10.64 6.05 20.51
CA ALA A 155 9.57 5.54 21.34
C ALA A 155 8.74 4.49 20.60
N ARG A 156 8.20 3.52 21.35
CA ARG A 156 7.24 2.51 20.86
C ARG A 156 7.74 1.63 19.71
N VAL A 157 9.06 1.56 19.48
CA VAL A 157 9.68 0.62 18.54
C VAL A 157 9.29 -0.81 18.94
N ASP A 158 8.93 -1.64 17.96
CA ASP A 158 8.38 -3.00 18.13
C ASP A 158 7.03 -3.08 18.89
N ALA A 159 6.40 -1.95 19.21
CA ALA A 159 5.07 -1.91 19.84
C ALA A 159 4.00 -1.27 18.95
N HIS A 160 4.38 -0.25 18.16
CA HIS A 160 3.46 0.48 17.30
C HIS A 160 4.05 0.75 15.92
N GLY A 161 3.22 0.65 14.89
CA GLY A 161 3.53 1.11 13.53
C GLY A 161 2.76 2.39 13.24
N PHE A 162 3.45 3.54 13.28
CA PHE A 162 2.85 4.83 12.98
C PHE A 162 3.14 5.26 11.53
N TYR A 163 2.11 5.71 10.83
CA TYR A 163 2.18 6.08 9.42
C TYR A 163 1.56 7.44 9.15
N TRP A 164 2.32 8.36 8.56
CA TRP A 164 1.79 9.66 8.15
C TRP A 164 0.77 9.55 7.03
N THR A 165 -0.18 10.49 7.04
CA THR A 165 -1.00 10.86 5.90
C THR A 165 -0.67 12.30 5.46
N ALA A 166 -1.07 12.70 4.26
CA ALA A 166 -0.97 14.07 3.77
C ALA A 166 -2.08 14.99 4.29
N THR A 167 -3.06 14.46 5.04
CA THR A 167 -4.17 15.26 5.53
C THR A 167 -3.77 15.99 6.80
N GLU A 168 -3.69 17.31 6.69
CA GLU A 168 -3.49 18.21 7.82
C GLU A 168 -4.75 18.28 8.69
N SER A 169 -4.56 18.35 10.01
CA SER A 169 -5.66 18.51 10.99
C SER A 169 -5.72 19.96 11.48
N ASP A 170 -4.56 20.54 11.78
CA ASP A 170 -4.38 21.95 12.11
C ASP A 170 -2.93 22.39 11.84
N ALA A 171 -2.54 23.60 12.24
CA ALA A 171 -1.20 24.13 12.02
C ALA A 171 -0.08 23.24 12.61
N ALA A 172 -0.32 22.60 13.76
CA ALA A 172 0.64 21.77 14.48
C ALA A 172 0.48 20.27 14.20
N ASN A 173 -0.71 19.81 13.78
CA ASN A 173 -1.08 18.40 13.75
C ASN A 173 -1.53 17.92 12.36
N ALA A 174 -1.35 16.62 12.12
CA ALA A 174 -1.81 15.92 10.92
C ALA A 174 -2.33 14.54 11.28
N TRP A 175 -3.11 13.96 10.36
CA TRP A 175 -3.63 12.62 10.49
C TRP A 175 -2.53 11.56 10.36
N LEU A 176 -2.57 10.56 11.23
CA LEU A 176 -1.73 9.37 11.20
C LEU A 176 -2.51 8.09 11.44
N TYR A 177 -1.94 6.97 10.99
CA TYR A 177 -2.45 5.62 11.24
C TYR A 177 -1.55 4.90 12.24
N ASN A 178 -2.15 4.08 13.10
CA ASN A 178 -1.49 3.38 14.20
C ASN A 178 -1.85 1.89 14.19
N PHE A 179 -0.85 1.05 13.92
CA PHE A 179 -0.91 -0.39 14.12
C PHE A 179 -0.44 -0.75 15.52
N GLY A 180 -1.36 -0.93 16.47
CA GLY A 180 -1.03 -1.28 17.86
C GLY A 180 -0.84 -2.79 18.05
N LYS A 181 0.38 -3.23 18.39
CA LYS A 181 0.73 -4.66 18.50
C LYS A 181 -0.11 -5.43 19.53
N ASN A 182 -0.22 -4.91 20.75
CA ASN A 182 -0.91 -5.60 21.84
C ASN A 182 -2.43 -5.68 21.61
N GLY A 183 -3.03 -4.57 21.17
CA GLY A 183 -4.47 -4.53 20.88
C GLY A 183 -4.86 -5.23 19.59
N LYS A 184 -3.91 -5.47 18.68
CA LYS A 184 -4.13 -5.98 17.32
C LYS A 184 -5.17 -5.15 16.57
N ILE A 185 -5.08 -3.83 16.71
CA ILE A 185 -6.04 -2.85 16.19
C ILE A 185 -5.32 -1.91 15.23
N LEU A 186 -5.98 -1.63 14.12
CA LEU A 186 -5.67 -0.50 13.25
C LEU A 186 -6.55 0.68 13.65
N ASN A 187 -5.92 1.77 14.10
CA ASN A 187 -6.60 3.00 14.47
C ASN A 187 -6.06 4.19 13.65
N ARG A 188 -6.78 5.30 13.67
CA ARG A 188 -6.32 6.59 13.13
C ARG A 188 -6.48 7.70 14.16
N HIS A 189 -5.63 8.70 14.03
CA HIS A 189 -5.46 9.78 15.00
C HIS A 189 -5.29 11.10 14.24
N GLN A 190 -5.88 12.19 14.72
CA GLN A 190 -5.77 13.53 14.12
C GLN A 190 -4.83 14.46 14.90
N ASP A 191 -4.34 14.00 16.05
CA ASP A 191 -3.44 14.70 16.97
C ASP A 191 -1.96 14.36 16.73
N GLY A 192 -1.62 13.90 15.52
CA GLY A 192 -0.25 13.60 15.13
C GLY A 192 0.57 14.87 15.00
N GLN A 193 1.40 15.18 16.00
CA GLN A 193 2.26 16.37 15.99
C GLN A 193 3.25 16.34 14.83
N LYS A 194 3.22 17.33 13.93
CA LYS A 194 4.04 17.34 12.70
C LYS A 194 5.56 17.27 12.94
N GLN A 195 6.00 17.58 14.16
CA GLN A 195 7.38 17.54 14.62
C GLN A 195 7.86 16.13 14.99
N ILE A 196 6.98 15.15 15.25
CA ILE A 196 7.46 13.78 15.43
C ILE A 196 7.83 13.17 14.08
N ALA A 197 8.79 12.25 14.09
CA ALA A 197 9.13 11.46 12.93
C ALA A 197 8.51 10.06 13.04
N ILE A 198 7.75 9.65 12.02
CA ILE A 198 7.12 8.33 11.92
C ILE A 198 7.27 7.74 10.51
N SER A 199 6.80 6.50 10.29
CA SER A 199 7.02 5.79 9.04
C SER A 199 6.19 6.37 7.89
N VAL A 200 6.63 6.11 6.65
CA VAL A 200 5.99 6.63 5.43
C VAL A 200 5.73 5.51 4.44
N ARG A 201 4.50 5.51 3.90
CA ARG A 201 4.07 4.74 2.73
C ARG A 201 3.61 5.74 1.69
N CYS A 202 4.21 5.72 0.51
CA CYS A 202 3.79 6.56 -0.60
C CYS A 202 2.80 5.78 -1.49
N ILE A 203 1.95 6.52 -2.19
CA ILE A 203 1.09 6.00 -3.23
C ILE A 203 1.40 6.65 -4.57
N CYS A 204 1.08 5.95 -5.66
CA CYS A 204 1.16 6.49 -7.01
C CYS A 204 -0.24 6.63 -7.63
N ASP A 205 -0.52 7.81 -8.17
CA ASP A 205 -1.76 8.11 -8.89
C ASP A 205 -1.74 7.69 -10.36
N ILE A 206 -0.54 7.45 -10.91
CA ILE A 206 -0.38 7.05 -12.31
C ILE A 206 -0.54 5.54 -12.39
N VAL A 207 -1.66 5.10 -12.95
CA VAL A 207 -1.83 3.73 -13.41
C VAL A 207 -1.11 3.63 -14.75
N LYS A 208 0.01 2.90 -14.80
CA LYS A 208 0.59 2.48 -16.07
C LYS A 208 -0.16 1.27 -16.61
#